data_AF-A0A4Y9PPF7-F1
#
_entry.id   AF-A0A4Y9PPF7-F1
#
_cell.length_a   1.000
_cell.length_b   1.000
_cell.length_c   1.000
_cell.angle_alpha   90.00
_cell.angle_beta   90.00
_cell.angle_gamma   90.00
#
_symmetry.space_group_name_H-M   'P 1'
#
loop_
_entity.id
_entity.type
_entity.pdbx_description
1 polymer ?
#
loop_
_entity_poly.entity_id
_entity_poly.type
_entity_poly.pdbx_seq_one_letter_code
_entity_poly.pdbx_strand_id
1 'polypeptide(L)'
;MSVLPTREDALRLAAAGWAVIPLRGKIPMTAHGVKDATTDPEQIARWWPGRAQRNIGARVPRSLLVLDIDPQNGGTLAALTEAAGGQLPRTLTVHSGRGTGGRHLYFLNPGGELSSTRLPAGIDVKTDTGYLVMPPSLHPATGLPYRWEDAPPAQLPGPLRELLRPAPARRASPAARPASRDGDGKLSARAAHLASFVQDAPEGTRNGRLFWAVCQALRDGHDALTFDLLEGAAVVAGLTETEARRTIASARRTMGAAS
;
A
#
# COMPACT_ATOMS: atom_id res chain seq x y z
N MET A 1 22.94 7.09 -22.30
CA MET A 1 23.21 6.65 -20.91
C MET A 1 22.10 7.22 -20.03
N SER A 2 21.33 6.39 -19.33
CA SER A 2 20.29 6.86 -18.40
C SER A 2 20.98 7.40 -17.14
N VAL A 3 20.82 8.69 -16.85
CA VAL A 3 21.43 9.34 -15.68
C VAL A 3 20.50 9.14 -14.49
N LEU A 4 20.99 8.50 -13.43
CA LEU A 4 20.23 8.34 -12.19
C LEU A 4 19.91 9.71 -11.56
N PRO A 5 18.81 9.84 -10.80
CA PRO A 5 18.44 11.09 -10.17
C PRO A 5 19.52 11.63 -9.24
N THR A 6 19.60 12.95 -9.22
CA THR A 6 20.56 13.71 -8.44
C THR A 6 19.92 14.31 -7.19
N ARG A 7 20.76 14.86 -6.32
CA ARG A 7 20.31 15.72 -5.20
C ARG A 7 19.43 16.87 -5.69
N GLU A 8 19.75 17.46 -6.83
CA GLU A 8 19.05 18.62 -7.36
C GLU A 8 17.64 18.28 -7.85
N ASP A 9 17.44 17.07 -8.39
CA ASP A 9 16.11 16.55 -8.70
C ASP A 9 15.24 16.44 -7.43
N ALA A 10 15.82 15.92 -6.34
CA ALA A 10 15.12 15.78 -5.06
C ALA A 10 14.78 17.14 -4.45
N LEU A 11 15.70 18.11 -4.51
CA LEU A 11 15.46 19.48 -4.04
C LEU A 11 14.39 20.20 -4.86
N ARG A 12 14.34 20.00 -6.18
CA ARG A 12 13.28 20.55 -7.03
C ARG A 12 11.90 20.00 -6.67
N LEU A 13 11.79 18.70 -6.40
CA LEU A 13 10.55 18.10 -5.92
C LEU A 13 10.14 18.67 -4.56
N ALA A 14 11.08 18.81 -3.63
CA ALA A 14 10.83 19.40 -2.31
C ALA A 14 10.37 20.86 -2.40
N ALA A 15 10.99 21.67 -3.25
CA ALA A 15 10.57 23.04 -3.52
C ALA A 15 9.16 23.13 -4.12
N ALA A 16 8.74 22.09 -4.88
CA ALA A 16 7.38 21.95 -5.39
C ALA A 16 6.39 21.35 -4.36
N GLY A 17 6.79 21.20 -3.10
CA GLY A 17 5.92 20.73 -2.00
C GLY A 17 5.85 19.22 -1.83
N TRP A 18 6.65 18.44 -2.55
CA TRP A 18 6.72 16.99 -2.38
C TRP A 18 7.68 16.64 -1.24
N ALA A 19 7.17 16.05 -0.16
CA ALA A 19 8.02 15.51 0.89
C ALA A 19 8.74 14.26 0.37
N VAL A 20 10.04 14.36 0.08
CA VAL A 20 10.84 13.32 -0.58
C VAL A 20 11.49 12.36 0.40
N ILE A 21 11.86 11.18 -0.10
CA ILE A 21 12.66 10.16 0.59
C ILE A 21 13.63 9.49 -0.39
N PRO A 22 14.86 9.12 0.03
CA PRO A 22 15.77 8.34 -0.78
C PRO A 22 15.30 6.89 -0.89
N LEU A 23 15.32 6.34 -2.10
CA LEU A 23 14.99 4.95 -2.39
C LEU A 23 16.16 4.17 -2.98
N ARG A 24 16.28 2.90 -2.60
CA ARG A 24 17.03 1.86 -3.31
C ARG A 24 16.03 1.08 -4.17
N GLY A 25 16.07 1.29 -5.48
CA GLY A 25 15.01 0.78 -6.37
C GLY A 25 13.68 1.45 -6.03
N LYS A 26 12.77 0.72 -5.38
CA LYS A 26 11.47 1.23 -4.89
C LYS A 26 11.35 1.23 -3.36
N ILE A 27 12.42 0.87 -2.64
CA ILE A 27 12.41 0.65 -1.17
C ILE A 27 13.06 1.85 -0.46
N PRO A 28 12.45 2.44 0.58
CA PRO A 28 13.03 3.55 1.32
C PRO A 28 14.34 3.18 2.00
N MET A 29 15.29 4.11 2.02
CA MET A 29 16.59 3.96 2.69
C MET A 29 16.62 4.57 4.10
N THR A 30 15.45 4.94 4.63
CA THR A 30 15.27 5.63 5.91
C THR A 30 14.76 4.67 6.98
N ALA A 31 15.00 4.98 8.27
CA ALA A 31 14.68 4.08 9.38
C ALA A 31 13.17 3.86 9.57
N HIS A 32 12.36 4.89 9.36
CA HIS A 32 10.90 4.83 9.50
C HIS A 32 10.18 4.87 8.14
N GLY A 33 10.91 4.60 7.05
CA GLY A 33 10.36 4.59 5.70
C GLY A 33 9.76 5.95 5.31
N VAL A 34 8.55 5.93 4.77
CA VAL A 34 7.83 7.13 4.32
C VAL A 34 7.55 8.15 5.44
N LYS A 35 7.54 7.72 6.70
CA LYS A 35 7.32 8.65 7.83
C LYS A 35 8.45 9.67 7.97
N ASP A 36 9.64 9.35 7.47
CA ASP A 36 10.78 10.26 7.47
C ASP A 36 10.73 11.26 6.29
N ALA A 37 9.75 11.18 5.38
CA ALA A 37 9.65 12.05 4.22
C ALA A 37 9.64 13.54 4.57
N THR A 38 10.49 14.32 3.89
CA THR A 38 10.75 15.71 4.25
C THR A 38 10.87 16.63 3.04
N THR A 39 10.60 17.92 3.24
CA THR A 39 10.93 19.01 2.31
C THR A 39 12.14 19.82 2.77
N ASP A 40 12.74 19.47 3.92
CA ASP A 40 13.93 20.16 4.45
C ASP A 40 15.15 19.95 3.53
N PRO A 41 15.69 21.03 2.91
CA PRO A 41 16.82 20.91 1.99
C PRO A 41 18.08 20.40 2.67
N GLU A 42 18.29 20.64 3.97
CA GLU A 42 19.48 20.14 4.67
C GLU A 42 19.43 18.63 4.86
N GLN A 43 18.27 18.09 5.29
CA GLN A 43 18.06 16.66 5.38
C GLN A 43 18.19 15.97 4.02
N ILE A 44 17.65 16.57 2.95
CA ILE A 44 17.79 16.06 1.59
C ILE A 44 19.26 16.05 1.17
N ALA A 45 20.02 17.10 1.46
CA ALA A 45 21.44 17.14 1.18
C ALA A 45 22.22 16.04 1.93
N ARG A 46 21.85 15.75 3.19
CA ARG A 46 22.43 14.63 3.96
C ARG A 46 22.12 13.27 3.35
N TRP A 47 20.93 13.08 2.76
CA TRP A 47 20.57 11.84 2.09
C TRP A 47 21.22 11.65 0.72
N TRP A 48 21.67 12.71 0.06
CA TRP A 48 22.43 12.66 -1.20
C TRP A 48 23.83 13.31 -1.04
N PRO A 49 24.75 12.71 -0.26
CA PRO A 49 26.08 13.27 -0.08
C PRO A 49 26.92 13.10 -1.36
N GLY A 50 27.67 14.14 -1.72
CA GLY A 50 28.59 14.11 -2.87
C GLY A 50 27.90 13.69 -4.18
N ARG A 51 28.34 12.59 -4.77
CA ARG A 51 27.85 12.03 -6.05
C ARG A 51 26.90 10.84 -5.88
N ALA A 52 26.36 10.64 -4.69
CA ALA A 52 25.56 9.46 -4.42
C ALA A 52 24.24 9.51 -5.23
N GLN A 53 23.94 8.42 -5.93
CA GLN A 53 22.80 8.29 -6.82
C GLN A 53 21.73 7.42 -6.16
N ARG A 54 20.52 7.96 -6.02
CA ARG A 54 19.38 7.26 -5.40
C ARG A 54 18.12 7.63 -6.14
N ASN A 55 17.19 6.69 -6.22
CA ASN A 55 15.84 7.01 -6.65
C ASN A 55 15.18 7.90 -5.60
N ILE A 56 14.18 8.65 -6.04
CA ILE A 56 13.42 9.59 -5.22
C ILE A 56 12.01 9.03 -5.06
N GLY A 57 11.62 8.83 -3.82
CA GLY A 57 10.22 8.63 -3.45
C GLY A 57 9.64 9.94 -2.94
N ALA A 58 8.33 10.10 -3.01
CA ALA A 58 7.67 11.17 -2.27
C ALA A 58 6.39 10.67 -1.62
N ARG A 59 6.17 11.14 -0.39
CA ARG A 59 4.89 10.99 0.30
C ARG A 59 3.84 11.79 -0.45
N VAL A 60 2.64 11.21 -0.61
CA VAL A 60 1.54 11.92 -1.28
C VAL A 60 1.08 13.07 -0.38
N PRO A 61 0.93 14.31 -0.89
CA PRO A 61 0.34 15.40 -0.12
C PRO A 61 -1.08 15.06 0.36
N ARG A 62 -1.47 15.53 1.55
CA ARG A 62 -2.83 15.31 2.10
C ARG A 62 -3.95 15.80 1.20
N SER A 63 -3.69 16.85 0.41
CA SER A 63 -4.62 17.41 -0.57
C SER A 63 -4.79 16.55 -1.81
N LEU A 64 -3.98 15.51 -2.00
CA LEU A 64 -3.99 14.63 -3.15
C LEU A 64 -4.28 13.18 -2.77
N LEU A 65 -4.83 12.48 -3.75
CA LEU A 65 -4.99 11.04 -3.79
C LEU A 65 -4.43 10.55 -5.12
N VAL A 66 -3.83 9.37 -5.13
CA VAL A 66 -3.29 8.78 -6.35
C VAL A 66 -3.92 7.42 -6.61
N LEU A 67 -4.35 7.21 -7.86
CA LEU A 67 -4.71 5.91 -8.38
C LEU A 67 -3.50 5.35 -9.13
N ASP A 68 -2.88 4.32 -8.56
CA ASP A 68 -1.70 3.64 -9.08
C ASP A 68 -2.15 2.42 -9.88
N ILE A 69 -1.96 2.48 -11.20
CA ILE A 69 -2.29 1.40 -12.12
C ILE A 69 -1.07 0.48 -12.22
N ASP A 70 -1.20 -0.76 -11.74
CA ASP A 70 -0.19 -1.83 -11.87
C ASP A 70 -0.67 -2.95 -12.81
N PRO A 71 -0.21 -2.94 -14.08
CA PRO A 71 -0.51 -3.99 -15.04
C PRO A 71 -0.11 -5.40 -14.59
N GLN A 72 0.88 -5.55 -13.69
CA GLN A 72 1.23 -6.90 -13.20
C GLN A 72 0.17 -7.50 -12.29
N ASN A 73 -0.69 -6.66 -11.71
CA ASN A 73 -1.80 -7.07 -10.87
C ASN A 73 -3.14 -6.95 -11.62
N GLY A 74 -3.12 -6.85 -12.95
CA GLY A 74 -4.30 -6.72 -13.80
C GLY A 74 -4.82 -5.29 -13.99
N GLY A 75 -4.11 -4.29 -13.47
CA GLY A 75 -4.50 -2.89 -13.56
C GLY A 75 -4.40 -2.36 -14.99
N THR A 76 -5.47 -1.76 -15.49
CA THR A 76 -5.47 -1.12 -16.81
C THR A 76 -6.13 0.25 -16.78
N LEU A 77 -5.68 1.14 -17.68
CA LEU A 77 -6.33 2.44 -17.88
C LEU A 77 -7.77 2.28 -18.35
N ALA A 78 -8.05 1.27 -19.18
CA ALA A 78 -9.40 0.97 -19.67
C ALA A 78 -10.35 0.64 -18.50
N ALA A 79 -9.96 -0.27 -17.60
CA ALA A 79 -10.78 -0.63 -16.44
C ALA A 79 -11.02 0.57 -15.51
N LEU A 80 -9.99 1.41 -15.29
CA LEU A 80 -10.18 2.64 -14.52
C LEU A 80 -11.14 3.62 -15.21
N THR A 81 -11.07 3.71 -16.54
CA THR A 81 -11.91 4.60 -17.35
C THR A 81 -13.36 4.16 -17.31
N GLU A 82 -13.62 2.87 -17.45
CA GLU A 82 -14.96 2.29 -17.29
C GLU A 82 -15.51 2.56 -15.88
N ALA A 83 -14.71 2.30 -14.83
CA ALA A 83 -15.08 2.58 -13.45
C ALA A 83 -15.33 4.07 -13.17
N ALA A 84 -14.75 4.97 -13.98
CA ALA A 84 -14.99 6.41 -13.92
C ALA A 84 -16.25 6.88 -14.66
N GLY A 85 -17.00 5.96 -15.29
CA GLY A 85 -18.18 6.29 -16.10
C GLY A 85 -17.87 6.48 -17.58
N GLY A 86 -16.78 5.88 -18.07
CA GLY A 86 -16.40 5.87 -19.49
C GLY A 86 -15.42 6.97 -19.91
N GLN A 87 -15.12 7.94 -19.03
CA GLN A 87 -14.14 9.00 -19.30
C GLN A 87 -13.33 9.34 -18.04
N LEU A 88 -12.02 9.55 -18.23
CA LEU A 88 -11.14 10.11 -17.21
C LEU A 88 -10.71 11.53 -17.61
N PRO A 89 -10.79 12.50 -16.69
CA PRO A 89 -10.23 13.82 -16.97
C PRO A 89 -8.71 13.71 -17.09
N ARG A 90 -8.13 14.53 -17.98
CA ARG A 90 -6.68 14.72 -18.00
C ARG A 90 -6.24 15.25 -16.64
N THR A 91 -5.23 14.63 -16.06
CA THR A 91 -4.75 14.96 -14.72
C THR A 91 -3.24 14.75 -14.63
N LEU A 92 -2.60 15.35 -13.62
CA LEU A 92 -1.18 15.11 -13.33
C LEU A 92 -0.92 13.60 -13.32
N THR A 93 0.02 13.15 -14.14
CA THR A 93 0.30 11.72 -14.30
C THR A 93 1.80 11.45 -14.26
N VAL A 94 2.19 10.36 -13.61
CA VAL A 94 3.55 9.81 -13.72
C VAL A 94 3.48 8.48 -14.44
N HIS A 95 4.19 8.36 -15.55
CA HIS A 95 4.36 7.10 -16.28
C HIS A 95 5.52 6.31 -15.68
N SER A 96 5.29 5.02 -15.42
CA SER A 96 6.33 4.10 -14.98
C SER A 96 7.32 3.82 -16.10
N GLY A 97 8.61 3.78 -15.75
CA GLY A 97 9.66 3.33 -16.67
C GLY A 97 9.56 1.85 -17.08
N ARG A 98 8.60 1.07 -16.57
CA ARG A 98 8.48 -0.34 -16.95
C ARG A 98 8.11 -0.57 -18.42
N GLY A 99 7.41 0.37 -19.05
CA GLY A 99 6.95 0.24 -20.43
C GLY A 99 5.71 -0.65 -20.62
N THR A 100 5.09 -1.14 -19.54
CA THR A 100 3.88 -1.97 -19.59
C THR A 100 2.58 -1.17 -19.40
N GLY A 101 2.66 0.16 -19.34
CA GLY A 101 1.50 1.04 -19.17
C GLY A 101 1.13 1.41 -17.74
N GLY A 102 1.91 0.96 -16.74
CA GLY A 102 1.72 1.34 -15.34
C GLY A 102 1.98 2.82 -15.11
N ARG A 103 1.13 3.47 -14.32
CA ARG A 103 1.12 4.93 -14.15
C ARG A 103 0.40 5.36 -12.88
N HIS A 104 0.79 6.50 -12.35
CA HIS A 104 0.18 7.14 -11.18
C HIS A 104 -0.68 8.30 -11.65
N LEU A 105 -2.00 8.26 -11.46
CA LEU A 105 -2.92 9.37 -11.76
C LEU A 105 -3.24 10.11 -10.46
N TYR A 106 -2.92 11.39 -10.39
CA TYR A 106 -3.12 12.19 -9.19
C TYR A 106 -4.45 12.94 -9.29
N PHE A 107 -5.23 12.95 -8.21
CA PHE A 107 -6.49 13.67 -8.10
C PHE A 107 -6.51 14.47 -6.79
N LEU A 108 -7.38 15.49 -6.73
CA LEU A 108 -7.69 16.13 -5.46
C LEU A 108 -8.33 15.12 -4.51
N ASN A 109 -7.81 15.03 -3.29
CA ASN A 109 -8.33 14.14 -2.25
C ASN A 109 -9.75 14.58 -1.87
N PRO A 110 -10.78 13.72 -1.99
CA PRO A 110 -12.14 14.07 -1.60
C PRO A 110 -12.33 14.21 -0.08
N GLY A 111 -11.33 13.85 0.72
CA GLY A 111 -11.40 13.82 2.18
C GLY A 111 -12.18 12.62 2.70
N GLY A 112 -12.21 12.49 4.04
CA GLY A 112 -12.86 11.36 4.72
C GLY A 112 -12.08 10.05 4.65
N GLU A 113 -12.69 8.99 5.19
CA GLU A 113 -12.15 7.64 5.09
C GLU A 113 -12.33 7.09 3.67
N LEU A 114 -11.35 6.30 3.21
CA LEU A 114 -11.33 5.75 1.86
C LEU A 114 -11.09 4.24 1.91
N SER A 115 -11.69 3.52 0.96
CA SER A 115 -11.52 2.07 0.76
C SER A 115 -11.26 1.77 -0.71
N SER A 116 -10.22 1.01 -1.01
CA SER A 116 -9.92 0.56 -2.39
C SER A 116 -10.64 -0.73 -2.78
N THR A 117 -11.44 -1.32 -1.88
CA THR A 117 -12.00 -2.68 -2.04
C THR A 117 -12.93 -2.87 -3.24
N ARG A 118 -13.52 -1.79 -3.75
CA ARG A 118 -14.42 -1.81 -4.92
C ARG A 118 -13.76 -1.31 -6.19
N LEU A 119 -12.48 -0.96 -6.16
CA LEU A 119 -11.77 -0.60 -7.38
C LEU A 119 -11.49 -1.85 -8.24
N PRO A 120 -11.34 -1.67 -9.57
CA PRO A 120 -10.85 -2.72 -10.43
C PRO A 120 -9.52 -3.31 -9.94
N ALA A 121 -9.28 -4.58 -10.25
CA ALA A 121 -8.04 -5.27 -9.90
C ALA A 121 -6.81 -4.51 -10.42
N GLY A 122 -5.74 -4.52 -9.62
CA GLY A 122 -4.47 -3.86 -9.94
C GLY A 122 -4.52 -2.33 -9.97
N ILE A 123 -5.56 -1.72 -9.40
CA ILE A 123 -5.62 -0.29 -9.13
C ILE A 123 -5.53 -0.06 -7.63
N ASP A 124 -4.40 0.49 -7.20
CA ASP A 124 -4.16 0.83 -5.81
C ASP A 124 -4.45 2.31 -5.52
N VAL A 125 -4.87 2.60 -4.29
CA VAL A 125 -5.00 3.96 -3.79
C VAL A 125 -3.77 4.31 -2.95
N LYS A 126 -3.11 5.42 -3.26
CA LYS A 126 -2.06 6.00 -2.41
C LYS A 126 -2.51 7.35 -1.86
N THR A 127 -2.34 7.53 -0.56
CA THR A 127 -2.62 8.76 0.18
C THR A 127 -1.40 9.19 0.98
N ASP A 128 -1.55 10.14 1.90
CA ASP A 128 -0.50 10.69 2.77
C ASP A 128 0.13 9.67 3.73
N THR A 129 -0.41 8.46 3.83
CA THR A 129 0.19 7.35 4.56
C THR A 129 1.19 6.54 3.73
N GLY A 130 1.22 6.77 2.41
CA GLY A 130 2.07 6.07 1.46
C GLY A 130 2.98 6.99 0.66
N TYR A 131 3.77 6.40 -0.23
CA TYR A 131 4.67 7.10 -1.14
C TYR A 131 4.62 6.50 -2.54
N LEU A 132 5.12 7.27 -3.50
CA LEU A 132 5.28 6.87 -4.89
C LEU A 132 6.74 7.08 -5.31
N VAL A 133 7.15 6.37 -6.35
CA VAL A 133 8.44 6.64 -7.02
C VAL A 133 8.24 7.85 -7.94
N MET A 134 9.09 8.85 -7.80
CA MET A 134 8.97 10.13 -8.49
C MET A 134 9.93 10.24 -9.68
N PRO A 135 9.55 10.91 -10.78
CA PRO A 135 10.50 11.28 -11.83
C PRO A 135 11.66 12.14 -11.27
N PRO A 136 12.90 11.99 -11.79
CA PRO A 136 13.29 11.14 -12.91
C PRO A 136 13.82 9.75 -12.48
N SER A 137 13.36 9.20 -11.36
CA SER A 137 13.80 7.88 -10.85
C SER A 137 13.77 6.79 -11.91
N LEU A 138 14.65 5.81 -11.79
CA LEU A 138 14.74 4.71 -12.74
C LEU A 138 13.97 3.49 -12.24
N HIS A 139 13.19 2.88 -13.12
CA HIS A 139 12.50 1.64 -12.81
C HIS A 139 13.54 0.49 -12.65
N PRO A 140 13.53 -0.27 -11.54
CA PRO A 140 14.62 -1.17 -11.19
C PRO A 140 14.83 -2.31 -12.20
N ALA A 141 13.77 -2.77 -12.87
CA ALA A 141 13.86 -3.87 -13.83
C ALA A 141 14.30 -3.43 -15.24
N THR A 142 14.04 -2.17 -15.62
CA THR A 142 14.23 -1.71 -17.01
C THR A 142 15.29 -0.61 -17.13
N GLY A 143 15.67 0.04 -16.02
CA GLY A 143 16.58 1.18 -16.04
C GLY A 143 16.02 2.44 -16.70
N LEU A 144 14.78 2.40 -17.18
CA LEU A 144 14.10 3.51 -17.84
C LEU A 144 13.46 4.45 -16.80
N PRO A 145 13.40 5.76 -17.08
CA PRO A 145 12.93 6.73 -16.11
C PRO A 145 11.41 6.71 -15.96
N TYR A 146 10.96 6.98 -14.74
CA TYR A 146 9.63 7.52 -14.48
C TYR A 146 9.55 8.92 -15.08
N ARG A 147 8.43 9.26 -15.74
CA ARG A 147 8.28 10.54 -16.45
C ARG A 147 6.96 11.22 -16.10
N TRP A 148 7.00 12.54 -15.98
CA TRP A 148 5.80 13.36 -15.86
C TRP A 148 5.05 13.42 -17.18
N GLU A 149 3.74 13.42 -17.08
CA GLU A 149 2.84 14.03 -18.04
C GLU A 149 2.15 15.19 -17.32
N ASP A 150 2.57 16.41 -17.65
CA ASP A 150 2.21 17.61 -16.91
C ASP A 150 0.76 18.03 -17.15
N ALA A 151 0.01 18.10 -16.06
CA ALA A 151 -1.33 18.66 -15.95
C ALA A 151 -1.58 19.02 -14.49
N PRO A 152 -2.51 19.92 -14.16
CA PRO A 152 -2.95 20.09 -12.78
C PRO A 152 -3.67 18.82 -12.29
N PRO A 153 -3.59 18.47 -10.99
CA PRO A 153 -4.44 17.44 -10.42
C PRO A 153 -5.92 17.78 -10.59
N ALA A 154 -6.67 16.88 -11.22
CA ALA A 154 -8.11 17.03 -11.47
C ALA A 154 -8.94 16.65 -10.24
N GLN A 155 -10.23 17.03 -10.23
CA GLN A 155 -11.17 16.47 -9.28
C GLN A 155 -11.36 14.97 -9.52
N LEU A 156 -11.51 14.20 -8.44
CA LEU A 156 -11.84 12.79 -8.54
C LEU A 156 -13.24 12.62 -9.17
N PRO A 157 -13.37 11.85 -10.27
CA PRO A 157 -14.66 11.54 -10.89
C PRO A 157 -15.68 11.02 -9.88
N GLY A 158 -16.94 11.43 -10.03
CA GLY A 158 -18.06 11.03 -9.16
C GLY A 158 -18.15 9.52 -8.96
N PRO A 159 -18.18 8.70 -10.03
CA PRO A 159 -18.22 7.24 -9.93
C PRO A 159 -17.05 6.65 -9.13
N LEU A 160 -15.83 7.13 -9.34
CA LEU A 160 -14.66 6.67 -8.58
C LEU A 160 -14.75 7.06 -7.09
N ARG A 161 -15.25 8.26 -6.79
CA ARG A 161 -15.49 8.71 -5.42
C ARG A 161 -16.47 7.80 -4.70
N GLU A 162 -17.53 7.37 -5.37
CA GLU A 162 -18.48 6.41 -4.84
C GLU A 162 -17.83 5.05 -4.58
N LEU A 163 -17.01 4.54 -5.51
CA LEU A 163 -16.28 3.29 -5.30
C LEU A 163 -15.33 3.36 -4.10
N LEU A 164 -14.72 4.53 -3.86
CA LEU A 164 -13.79 4.74 -2.76
C LEU A 164 -14.44 4.92 -1.38
N ARG A 165 -15.76 5.10 -1.28
CA ARG A 165 -16.41 5.19 0.03
C ARG A 165 -16.27 3.86 0.78
N PRO A 166 -15.96 3.86 2.09
CA PRO A 166 -16.10 2.65 2.89
C PRO A 166 -17.50 2.09 2.74
N ALA A 167 -17.64 0.76 2.69
CA ALA A 167 -18.96 0.17 2.84
C ALA A 167 -19.54 0.66 4.18
N PRO A 168 -20.81 1.08 4.24
CA PRO A 168 -21.42 1.41 5.52
C PRO A 168 -21.18 0.25 6.47
N ALA A 169 -20.63 0.54 7.65
CA ALA A 169 -20.42 -0.48 8.67
C ALA A 169 -21.73 -1.23 8.81
N ARG A 170 -21.72 -2.52 8.43
CA ARG A 170 -22.88 -3.39 8.57
C ARG A 170 -23.28 -3.22 10.03
N ARG A 171 -24.45 -2.61 10.31
CA ARG A 171 -24.93 -2.48 11.70
C ARG A 171 -24.73 -3.85 12.31
N ALA A 172 -23.87 -3.93 13.33
CA ALA A 172 -23.68 -5.17 14.04
C ALA A 172 -25.10 -5.60 14.41
N SER A 173 -25.56 -6.74 13.87
CA SER A 173 -26.72 -7.40 14.44
C SER A 173 -26.43 -7.47 15.94
N PRO A 174 -27.39 -7.11 16.83
CA PRO A 174 -27.16 -7.15 18.26
C PRO A 174 -26.47 -8.47 18.57
N ALA A 175 -25.26 -8.36 19.13
CA ALA A 175 -24.38 -9.49 19.33
C ALA A 175 -25.22 -10.64 19.91
N ALA A 176 -25.30 -11.76 19.18
CA ALA A 176 -25.69 -12.99 19.82
C ALA A 176 -24.76 -13.10 21.04
N ARG A 177 -25.37 -13.25 22.22
CA ARG A 177 -24.72 -13.31 23.54
C ARG A 177 -23.41 -14.07 23.43
N PRO A 178 -22.37 -13.67 24.20
CA PRO A 178 -21.10 -14.37 24.17
C PRO A 178 -21.39 -15.85 24.37
N ALA A 179 -21.01 -16.68 23.39
CA ALA A 179 -20.94 -18.11 23.58
C ALA A 179 -19.85 -18.32 24.65
N SER A 180 -20.34 -18.34 25.88
CA SER A 180 -19.64 -18.80 27.05
C SER A 180 -19.06 -20.17 26.75
N ARG A 181 -17.73 -20.28 26.87
CA ARG A 181 -16.98 -21.51 27.17
C ARG A 181 -17.56 -22.78 26.56
N ASP A 182 -17.15 -23.09 25.33
CA ASP A 182 -17.00 -24.50 24.97
C ASP A 182 -15.62 -24.94 25.47
N GLY A 183 -15.61 -25.32 26.75
CA GLY A 183 -14.59 -26.22 27.26
C GLY A 183 -14.72 -27.51 26.47
N ASP A 184 -13.81 -27.71 25.51
CA ASP A 184 -13.40 -29.01 24.96
C ASP A 184 -12.49 -28.78 23.74
N GLY A 185 -11.39 -28.04 23.89
CA GLY A 185 -10.21 -28.08 22.99
C GLY A 185 -10.43 -28.01 21.45
N LYS A 186 -11.61 -27.63 20.97
CA LYS A 186 -11.99 -27.68 19.55
C LYS A 186 -11.83 -26.30 18.94
N LEU A 187 -11.00 -26.23 17.91
CA LEU A 187 -10.86 -25.06 17.04
C LEU A 187 -12.23 -24.60 16.54
N SER A 188 -12.54 -23.31 16.72
CA SER A 188 -13.75 -22.73 16.15
C SER A 188 -13.74 -22.83 14.61
N ALA A 189 -14.90 -22.99 13.98
CA ALA A 189 -15.03 -22.96 12.52
C ALA A 189 -14.44 -21.69 11.90
N ARG A 190 -14.46 -20.59 12.67
CA ARG A 190 -13.86 -19.31 12.28
C ARG A 190 -12.33 -19.37 12.22
N ALA A 191 -11.69 -19.98 13.22
CA ALA A 191 -10.24 -20.19 13.26
C ALA A 191 -9.77 -21.07 12.08
N ALA A 192 -10.49 -22.16 11.81
CA ALA A 192 -10.21 -23.04 10.66
C ALA A 192 -10.26 -22.28 9.33
N HIS A 193 -11.28 -21.42 9.13
CA HIS A 193 -11.40 -20.63 7.90
C HIS A 193 -10.26 -19.62 7.73
N LEU A 194 -9.81 -18.97 8.80
CA LEU A 194 -8.66 -18.06 8.76
C LEU A 194 -7.37 -18.80 8.39
N ALA A 195 -7.19 -20.02 8.91
CA ALA A 195 -6.04 -20.85 8.57
C ALA A 195 -6.05 -21.30 7.11
N SER A 196 -7.18 -21.78 6.57
CA SER A 196 -7.28 -22.10 5.14
C SER A 196 -6.96 -20.89 4.25
N PHE A 197 -7.45 -19.71 4.61
CA PHE A 197 -7.12 -18.47 3.88
C PHE A 197 -5.63 -18.13 3.86
N VAL A 198 -4.90 -18.43 4.94
CA VAL A 198 -3.44 -18.25 5.02
C VAL A 198 -2.71 -19.35 4.26
N GLN A 199 -3.18 -20.59 4.37
CA GLN A 199 -2.58 -21.76 3.72
C GLN A 199 -2.61 -21.63 2.19
N ASP A 200 -3.72 -21.14 1.63
CA ASP A 200 -3.93 -21.00 0.20
C ASP A 200 -3.26 -19.75 -0.40
N ALA A 201 -2.35 -19.11 0.35
CA ALA A 201 -1.70 -17.87 -0.06
C ALA A 201 -0.73 -18.09 -1.24
N PRO A 202 -0.93 -17.42 -2.40
CA PRO A 202 0.04 -17.44 -3.48
C PRO A 202 1.40 -16.90 -3.05
N GLU A 203 2.46 -17.39 -3.70
CA GLU A 203 3.82 -16.89 -3.51
C GLU A 203 3.87 -15.36 -3.66
N GLY A 204 4.57 -14.69 -2.74
CA GLY A 204 4.63 -13.22 -2.67
C GLY A 204 3.52 -12.56 -1.85
N THR A 205 2.41 -13.24 -1.51
CA THR A 205 1.30 -12.65 -0.72
C THR A 205 1.18 -13.19 0.71
N ARG A 206 1.96 -14.23 1.04
CA ARG A 206 1.88 -15.04 2.27
C ARG A 206 1.95 -14.21 3.56
N ASN A 207 2.94 -13.34 3.68
CA ASN A 207 3.11 -12.48 4.86
C ASN A 207 1.94 -11.50 5.04
N GLY A 208 1.41 -10.93 3.96
CA GLY A 208 0.27 -10.00 4.02
C GLY A 208 -1.02 -10.70 4.47
N ARG A 209 -1.28 -11.90 3.95
CA ARG A 209 -2.46 -12.70 4.35
C ARG A 209 -2.37 -13.17 5.80
N LEU A 210 -1.21 -13.64 6.24
CA LEU A 210 -0.97 -13.99 7.64
C LEU A 210 -1.19 -12.77 8.55
N PHE A 211 -0.62 -11.60 8.21
CA PHE A 211 -0.81 -10.38 9.00
C PHE A 211 -2.29 -10.02 9.15
N TRP A 212 -3.04 -10.07 8.05
CA TRP A 212 -4.49 -9.79 8.06
C TRP A 212 -5.25 -10.79 8.94
N ALA A 213 -4.98 -12.09 8.79
CA ALA A 213 -5.65 -13.13 9.55
C ALA A 213 -5.40 -13.01 11.06
N VAL A 214 -4.17 -12.64 11.46
CA VAL A 214 -3.80 -12.40 12.86
C VAL A 214 -4.51 -11.18 13.43
N CYS A 215 -4.58 -10.06 12.68
CA CYS A 215 -5.35 -8.89 13.10
C CYS A 215 -6.83 -9.21 13.28
N GLN A 216 -7.40 -10.04 12.40
CA GLN A 216 -8.79 -10.46 12.52
C GLN A 216 -9.00 -11.37 13.74
N ALA A 217 -8.11 -12.34 13.97
CA ALA A 217 -8.17 -13.23 15.11
C ALA A 217 -8.10 -12.47 16.46
N LEU A 218 -7.27 -11.42 16.52
CA LEU A 218 -7.16 -10.54 17.68
C LEU A 218 -8.45 -9.74 17.94
N ARG A 219 -9.09 -9.20 16.90
CA ARG A 219 -10.37 -8.47 17.03
C ARG A 219 -11.50 -9.37 17.48
N ASP A 220 -11.52 -10.61 16.99
CA ASP A 220 -12.54 -11.60 17.31
C ASP A 220 -12.28 -12.28 18.68
N GLY A 221 -11.18 -11.93 19.37
CA GLY A 221 -10.87 -12.40 20.72
C GLY A 221 -10.44 -13.88 20.79
N HIS A 222 -9.84 -14.40 19.72
CA HIS A 222 -9.40 -15.80 19.66
C HIS A 222 -8.21 -16.11 20.60
N ASP A 223 -8.07 -17.39 20.94
CA ASP A 223 -7.11 -17.93 21.88
C ASP A 223 -5.74 -18.27 21.25
N ALA A 224 -4.81 -18.73 22.08
CA ALA A 224 -3.45 -19.10 21.67
C ALA A 224 -3.43 -20.20 20.59
N LEU A 225 -4.30 -21.21 20.70
CA LEU A 225 -4.41 -22.31 19.74
C LEU A 225 -4.73 -21.83 18.33
N THR A 226 -5.53 -20.77 18.20
CA THR A 226 -5.81 -20.15 16.90
C THR A 226 -4.55 -19.54 16.28
N PHE A 227 -3.65 -18.95 17.08
CA PHE A 227 -2.41 -18.38 16.55
C PHE A 227 -1.40 -19.46 16.15
N ASP A 228 -1.32 -20.56 16.88
CA ASP A 228 -0.48 -21.72 16.53
C ASP A 228 -0.94 -22.34 15.20
N LEU A 229 -2.26 -22.42 14.99
CA LEU A 229 -2.84 -22.86 13.72
C LEU A 229 -2.47 -21.92 12.56
N LEU A 230 -2.54 -20.60 12.76
CA LEU A 230 -2.18 -19.62 11.74
C LEU A 230 -0.68 -19.67 11.41
N GLU A 231 0.17 -19.90 12.41
CA GLU A 231 1.61 -20.12 12.20
C GLU A 231 1.84 -21.38 11.36
N GLY A 232 1.20 -22.50 11.71
CA GLY A 232 1.29 -23.74 10.93
C GLY A 232 0.80 -23.58 9.48
N ALA A 233 -0.34 -22.91 9.27
CA ALA A 233 -0.87 -22.63 7.95
C ALA A 233 0.08 -21.77 7.10
N ALA A 234 0.74 -20.79 7.72
CA ALA A 234 1.74 -19.96 7.06
C ALA A 234 2.99 -20.76 6.66
N VAL A 235 3.43 -21.69 7.49
CA VAL A 235 4.55 -22.59 7.17
C VAL A 235 4.18 -23.51 5.99
N VAL A 236 2.98 -24.09 5.99
CA VAL A 236 2.47 -24.88 4.85
C VAL A 236 2.39 -24.03 3.58
N ALA A 237 1.98 -22.77 3.69
CA ALA A 237 1.97 -21.84 2.55
C ALA A 237 3.37 -21.53 2.02
N GLY A 238 4.45 -21.85 2.76
CA GLY A 238 5.84 -21.68 2.34
C GLY A 238 6.58 -20.52 3.00
N LEU A 239 6.15 -20.07 4.19
CA LEU A 239 6.94 -19.20 5.07
C LEU A 239 7.83 -20.04 5.99
N THR A 240 8.98 -19.49 6.40
CA THR A 240 9.73 -20.07 7.52
C THR A 240 9.03 -19.78 8.85
N GLU A 241 9.21 -20.63 9.87
CA GLU A 241 8.68 -20.39 11.22
C GLU A 241 9.07 -19.00 11.75
N THR A 242 10.33 -18.61 11.52
CA THR A 242 10.86 -17.30 11.94
C THR A 242 10.16 -16.14 11.23
N GLU A 243 9.75 -16.28 9.97
CA GLU A 243 8.95 -15.27 9.27
C GLU A 243 7.52 -15.21 9.79
N ALA A 244 6.88 -16.37 9.99
CA ALA A 244 5.51 -16.44 10.51
C ALA A 244 5.41 -15.81 11.91
N ARG A 245 6.32 -16.16 12.83
CA ARG A 245 6.38 -15.56 14.19
C ARG A 245 6.61 -14.06 14.16
N ARG A 246 7.49 -13.57 13.27
CA ARG A 246 7.74 -12.12 13.11
C ARG A 246 6.48 -11.38 12.64
N THR A 247 5.75 -11.95 11.69
CA THR A 247 4.50 -11.39 11.18
C THR A 247 3.40 -11.38 12.25
N ILE A 248 3.24 -12.46 13.01
CA ILE A 248 2.29 -12.54 14.14
C ILE A 248 2.63 -11.48 15.19
N ALA A 249 3.91 -11.36 15.58
CA ALA A 249 4.35 -10.35 16.53
C ALA A 249 4.13 -8.92 16.02
N SER A 250 4.29 -8.69 14.71
CA SER A 250 4.03 -7.40 14.07
C SER A 250 2.55 -7.01 14.13
N ALA A 251 1.66 -7.94 13.84
CA ALA A 251 0.21 -7.72 13.92
C ALA A 251 -0.24 -7.43 15.36
N ARG A 252 0.26 -8.20 16.35
CA ARG A 252 -0.01 -7.95 17.78
C ARG A 252 0.42 -6.56 18.23
N ARG A 253 1.64 -6.11 17.86
CA ARG A 253 2.11 -4.76 18.16
C ARG A 253 1.25 -3.68 17.50
N THR A 254 0.83 -3.89 16.25
CA THR A 254 0.01 -2.94 15.52
C THR A 254 -1.37 -2.78 16.15
N MET A 255 -1.99 -3.87 16.60
CA MET A 255 -3.29 -3.85 17.27
C MET A 255 -3.21 -3.30 18.70
N GLY A 256 -2.13 -3.60 19.45
CA GLY A 256 -1.92 -3.06 20.80
C GLY A 256 -1.57 -1.57 20.83
N ALA A 257 -1.04 -1.01 19.75
CA ALA A 257 -0.80 0.44 19.60
C ALA A 257 -2.03 1.23 19.15
N ALA A 258 -3.12 0.55 18.77
CA ALA A 258 -4.40 1.13 18.36
C ALA A 258 -5.48 1.06 19.46
N SER A 259 -5.06 0.74 20.70
CA SER A 259 -5.89 0.63 21.91
C SER A 259 -5.75 1.88 22.78
#